data_AF-A0A090AL50-F1
#
_entry.id   AF-A0A090AL50-F1
#
_cell.length_a   1.000
_cell.length_b   1.000
_cell.length_c   1.000
_cell.angle_alpha   90.00
_cell.angle_beta   90.00
_cell.angle_gamma   90.00
#
_symmetry.space_group_name_H-M   'P 1'
#
loop_
_entity.id
_entity.type
_entity.pdbx_description
1 polymer ?
#
loop_
_entity_poly.entity_id
_entity_poly.type
_entity_poly.pdbx_seq_one_letter_code
_entity_poly.pdbx_strand_id
1 'polypeptide(L)'
;MVVRKTNLKTQKVAQVILFSTDLELAWDKLIEYYRVRFQIEFNFRDAKQHWGLEDFMNIRPTPVYNAANLSMLMVNLSQVLRQQAPFSAMSVLDLKAWFQADKYVREVLKQLPQSVELRFINRIIADTAQFSQINRPVEVE
;
A
#
# COMPACT_ATOMS: atom_id res chain seq x y z
N MET A 1 -20.23 7.95 24.17
CA MET A 1 -20.95 8.81 23.18
C MET A 1 -21.85 7.94 22.32
N VAL A 2 -23.07 8.39 22.00
CA VAL A 2 -24.00 7.69 21.09
C VAL A 2 -24.22 8.53 19.84
N VAL A 3 -23.89 7.97 18.67
CA VAL A 3 -24.12 8.60 17.36
C VAL A 3 -25.31 7.91 16.69
N ARG A 4 -26.35 8.67 16.38
CA ARG A 4 -27.50 8.19 15.63
C ARG A 4 -27.34 8.53 14.15
N LYS A 5 -27.23 7.51 13.31
CA LYS A 5 -27.17 7.64 11.85
C LYS A 5 -28.54 7.36 11.27
N THR A 6 -29.09 8.29 10.50
CA THR A 6 -30.35 8.11 9.76
C THR A 6 -30.07 8.10 8.27
N ASN A 7 -30.52 7.05 7.58
CA ASN A 7 -30.48 7.02 6.13
C ASN A 7 -31.63 7.87 5.56
N LEU A 8 -31.29 8.98 4.89
CA LEU A 8 -32.29 9.95 4.41
C LEU A 8 -33.26 9.38 3.36
N LYS A 9 -32.86 8.35 2.61
CA LYS A 9 -33.70 7.72 1.56
C LYS A 9 -34.63 6.64 2.10
N THR A 10 -34.13 5.82 3.03
CA THR A 10 -34.86 4.65 3.55
C THR A 10 -35.46 4.88 4.93
N GLN A 11 -35.18 6.03 5.56
CA GLN A 11 -35.53 6.37 6.94
C GLN A 11 -35.04 5.37 8.00
N LYS A 12 -34.18 4.42 7.62
CA LYS A 12 -33.57 3.46 8.54
C LYS A 12 -32.61 4.17 9.47
N VAL A 13 -32.64 3.78 10.74
CA VAL A 13 -31.81 4.34 11.80
C VAL A 13 -30.83 3.28 12.30
N ALA A 14 -29.57 3.67 12.43
CA ALA A 14 -28.53 2.89 13.07
C ALA A 14 -27.93 3.69 14.23
N GLN A 15 -27.55 3.01 15.31
CA GLN A 15 -26.86 3.61 16.44
C GLN A 15 -25.42 3.11 16.49
N VAL A 16 -24.48 4.01 16.72
CA VAL A 16 -23.06 3.71 16.92
C VAL A 16 -22.69 4.19 18.32
N ILE A 17 -22.17 3.28 19.13
CA ILE A 17 -21.76 3.58 20.50
C ILE A 17 -20.23 3.61 20.54
N LEU A 18 -19.68 4.73 21.00
CA LEU A 18 -18.24 4.95 21.12
C LEU A 18 -17.88 5.09 22.61
N PHE A 19 -16.85 4.35 23.03
CA PHE A 19 -16.32 4.35 24.39
C PHE A 19 -14.94 5.01 24.43
N SER A 20 -14.64 5.69 25.53
CA SER A 20 -13.34 6.29 25.84
C SER A 20 -13.06 6.11 27.33
N THR A 21 -11.80 5.89 27.69
CA THR A 21 -11.34 5.94 29.09
C THR A 21 -11.00 7.37 29.53
N ASP A 22 -10.79 8.26 28.56
CA ASP A 22 -10.57 9.68 28.80
C ASP A 22 -11.91 10.40 28.90
N LEU A 23 -12.16 11.00 30.07
CA LEU A 23 -13.40 11.71 30.42
C LEU A 23 -13.41 13.16 29.90
N GLU A 24 -12.25 13.74 29.62
CA GLU A 24 -12.11 15.13 29.12
C GLU A 24 -12.02 15.18 27.60
N LEU A 25 -11.90 14.03 26.94
CA LEU A 25 -11.80 13.95 25.48
C LEU A 25 -13.06 14.50 24.81
N ALA A 26 -12.85 15.53 23.99
CA ALA A 26 -13.90 16.12 23.19
C ALA A 26 -14.49 15.12 22.17
N TRP A 27 -15.78 15.26 21.89
CA TRP A 27 -16.56 14.30 21.08
C TRP A 27 -16.07 14.21 19.62
N ASP A 28 -15.56 15.31 19.07
CA ASP A 28 -15.00 15.41 17.73
C ASP A 28 -13.73 14.58 17.59
N LYS A 29 -12.81 14.69 18.57
CA LYS A 29 -11.60 13.87 18.65
C LYS A 29 -11.92 12.38 18.83
N LEU A 30 -12.94 12.06 19.64
CA LEU A 30 -13.39 10.68 19.80
C LEU A 30 -13.85 10.07 18.47
N ILE A 31 -14.60 10.83 17.66
CA ILE A 31 -14.97 10.39 16.32
C ILE A 31 -13.72 10.20 15.45
N GLU A 32 -12.78 11.16 15.48
CA GLU A 32 -11.55 11.10 14.69
C GLU A 32 -10.71 9.85 15.03
N TYR A 33 -10.47 9.56 16.30
CA TYR A 33 -9.73 8.37 16.73
C TYR A 33 -10.39 7.07 16.28
N TYR A 34 -11.71 6.97 16.39
CA TYR A 34 -12.43 5.80 15.89
C TYR A 34 -12.42 5.69 14.35
N ARG A 35 -12.22 6.78 13.61
CA ARG A 35 -12.00 6.74 12.16
C ARG A 35 -10.61 6.20 11.81
N VAL A 36 -9.58 6.59 12.57
CA VAL A 36 -8.21 6.11 12.36
C VAL A 36 -8.10 4.60 12.60
N ARG A 37 -8.93 4.04 13.49
CA ARG A 37 -8.99 2.59 13.71
C ARG A 37 -9.06 1.84 12.38
N PHE A 38 -9.97 2.21 11.49
CA PHE A 38 -10.17 1.55 10.19
C PHE A 38 -8.96 1.62 9.25
N GLN A 39 -8.04 2.56 9.48
CA GLN A 39 -6.79 2.65 8.70
C GLN A 39 -5.86 1.46 8.99
N ILE A 40 -5.91 0.91 10.20
CA ILE A 40 -5.11 -0.26 10.57
C ILE A 40 -5.56 -1.48 9.75
N GLU A 41 -6.86 -1.68 9.56
CA GLU A 41 -7.39 -2.76 8.73
C GLU A 41 -6.93 -2.65 7.26
N PHE A 42 -6.76 -1.44 6.73
CA PHE A 42 -6.16 -1.25 5.40
C PHE A 42 -4.70 -1.70 5.37
N ASN A 43 -3.89 -1.36 6.38
CA ASN A 43 -2.50 -1.82 6.44
C ASN A 43 -2.42 -3.35 6.50
N PHE A 44 -3.27 -4.01 7.27
CA PHE A 44 -3.34 -5.47 7.31
C PHE A 44 -3.78 -6.08 5.97
N ARG A 45 -4.73 -5.44 5.28
CA ARG A 45 -5.17 -5.87 3.95
C ARG A 45 -4.03 -5.77 2.95
N ASP A 46 -3.31 -4.65 2.91
CA ASP A 46 -2.18 -4.45 2.00
C ASP A 46 -1.03 -5.42 2.30
N ALA A 47 -0.76 -5.67 3.59
CA ALA A 47 0.27 -6.64 4.00
C ALA A 47 -0.06 -8.06 3.52
N LYS A 48 -1.33 -8.47 3.60
CA LYS A 48 -1.81 -9.77 3.07
C LYS A 48 -1.75 -9.79 1.54
N GLN A 49 -2.42 -8.85 0.90
CA GLN A 49 -2.63 -8.83 -0.54
C GLN A 49 -1.34 -8.64 -1.34
N HIS A 50 -0.38 -7.86 -0.82
CA HIS A 50 0.80 -7.46 -1.58
C HIS A 50 2.11 -8.04 -1.05
N TRP A 51 2.20 -8.36 0.25
CA TRP A 51 3.47 -8.66 0.91
C TRP A 51 3.47 -9.99 1.66
N GLY A 52 2.48 -10.86 1.41
CA GLY A 52 2.50 -12.25 1.84
C GLY A 52 2.37 -12.46 3.35
N LEU A 53 1.68 -11.57 4.06
CA LEU A 53 1.43 -11.73 5.50
C LEU A 53 0.66 -13.03 5.83
N GLU A 54 -0.03 -13.63 4.85
CA GLU A 54 -0.73 -14.91 5.02
C GLU A 54 -0.19 -16.04 4.12
N ASP A 55 0.85 -15.77 3.33
CA ASP A 55 1.39 -16.74 2.36
C ASP A 55 2.57 -17.56 2.93
N PHE A 56 3.15 -17.14 4.07
CA PHE A 56 4.26 -17.86 4.67
C PHE A 56 3.79 -19.14 5.38
N MET A 57 4.53 -20.24 5.19
CA MET A 57 4.25 -21.54 5.85
C MET A 57 5.24 -21.84 6.98
N ASN A 58 5.79 -20.78 7.60
CA ASN A 58 6.76 -20.90 8.67
C ASN A 58 6.09 -21.47 9.93
N ILE A 59 6.67 -22.52 10.52
CA ILE A 59 6.14 -23.16 11.74
C ILE A 59 6.88 -22.76 13.02
N ARG A 60 8.08 -22.19 12.89
CA ARG A 60 8.91 -21.78 14.03
C ARG A 60 8.60 -20.34 14.43
N PRO A 61 8.65 -19.98 15.73
CA PRO A 61 8.30 -18.63 16.19
C PRO A 61 9.10 -17.50 15.54
N THR A 62 10.44 -17.63 15.46
CA THR A 62 11.30 -16.56 14.92
C THR A 62 11.06 -16.32 13.42
N PRO A 63 11.00 -17.35 12.55
CA PRO A 63 10.64 -17.14 11.15
C PRO A 63 9.23 -16.58 10.93
N VAL A 64 8.24 -16.93 11.76
CA VAL A 64 6.90 -16.33 11.71
C VAL A 64 6.97 -14.84 12.05
N TYR A 65 7.66 -14.50 13.14
CA TYR A 65 7.84 -13.11 13.57
C TYR A 65 8.53 -12.26 12.50
N ASN A 66 9.61 -12.78 11.92
CA ASN A 66 10.36 -12.09 10.87
C ASN A 66 9.52 -11.88 9.61
N ALA A 67 8.75 -12.89 9.18
CA ALA A 67 7.89 -12.78 8.00
C ALA A 67 6.80 -11.71 8.21
N ALA A 68 6.10 -11.75 9.35
CA ALA A 68 5.06 -10.76 9.67
C ALA A 68 5.62 -9.32 9.72
N ASN A 69 6.77 -9.12 10.35
CA ASN A 69 7.41 -7.80 10.42
C ASN A 69 7.90 -7.33 9.06
N LEU A 70 8.44 -8.22 8.23
CA LEU A 70 8.84 -7.87 6.88
C LEU A 70 7.63 -7.42 6.04
N SER A 71 6.51 -8.15 6.10
CA SER A 71 5.30 -7.75 5.37
C SER A 71 4.80 -6.37 5.79
N MET A 72 4.78 -6.08 7.09
CA MET A 72 4.40 -4.75 7.61
C MET A 72 5.40 -3.65 7.24
N LEU A 73 6.70 -3.95 7.29
CA LEU A 73 7.74 -3.02 6.85
C LEU A 73 7.54 -2.66 5.36
N MET A 74 7.24 -3.65 4.51
CA MET A 74 7.04 -3.42 3.09
C MET A 74 5.79 -2.57 2.79
N VAL A 75 4.73 -2.67 3.60
CA VAL A 75 3.58 -1.73 3.51
C VAL A 75 4.04 -0.30 3.75
N ASN A 76 4.76 -0.05 4.85
CA ASN A 76 5.25 1.29 5.18
C ASN A 76 6.22 1.82 4.12
N LEU A 77 7.15 0.98 3.65
CA LEU A 77 8.07 1.31 2.57
C LEU A 77 7.33 1.73 1.30
N SER A 78 6.28 0.99 0.94
CA SER A 78 5.44 1.32 -0.22
C SER A 78 4.74 2.68 -0.05
N GLN A 79 4.24 2.98 1.15
CA GLN A 79 3.61 4.27 1.42
C GLN A 79 4.62 5.42 1.31
N VAL A 80 5.83 5.27 1.85
CA VAL A 80 6.90 6.27 1.74
C VAL A 80 7.33 6.47 0.29
N LEU A 81 7.53 5.40 -0.48
CA LEU A 81 7.90 5.50 -1.90
C LEU A 81 6.83 6.24 -2.72
N ARG A 82 5.55 6.00 -2.44
CA ARG A 82 4.43 6.68 -3.10
C ARG A 82 4.31 8.18 -2.78
N GLN A 83 5.03 8.68 -1.78
CA GLN A 83 5.12 10.12 -1.51
C GLN A 83 6.16 10.82 -2.41
N GLN A 84 6.99 10.06 -3.11
CA GLN A 84 8.08 10.58 -3.94
C GLN A 84 7.75 10.40 -5.44
N ALA A 85 8.07 11.41 -6.26
CA ALA A 85 8.07 11.25 -7.70
C ALA A 85 9.21 10.28 -8.11
N PRO A 86 9.02 9.40 -9.11
CA PRO A 86 7.89 9.32 -10.04
C PRO A 86 6.74 8.41 -9.57
N PHE A 87 6.80 7.87 -8.35
CA PHE A 87 5.83 6.88 -7.85
C PHE A 87 4.57 7.50 -7.26
N SER A 88 4.54 8.82 -7.13
CA SER A 88 3.34 9.58 -6.76
C SER A 88 2.21 9.25 -7.75
N ALA A 89 1.11 8.72 -7.22
CA ALA A 89 -0.06 8.18 -7.94
C ALA A 89 -0.02 6.70 -8.37
N MET A 90 1.09 5.98 -8.22
CA MET A 90 1.11 4.53 -8.48
C MET A 90 0.36 3.75 -7.40
N SER A 91 -0.30 2.65 -7.77
CA SER A 91 -0.78 1.66 -6.80
C SER A 91 0.39 0.81 -6.28
N VAL A 92 0.18 0.06 -5.20
CA VAL A 92 1.20 -0.87 -4.67
C VAL A 92 1.54 -1.97 -5.70
N LEU A 93 0.58 -2.39 -6.52
CA LEU A 93 0.80 -3.35 -7.62
C LEU A 93 1.70 -2.75 -8.70
N ASP A 94 1.40 -1.51 -9.13
CA ASP A 94 2.17 -0.81 -10.16
C ASP A 94 3.61 -0.52 -9.68
N LEU A 95 3.77 -0.21 -8.39
CA LEU A 95 5.08 -0.06 -7.75
C LEU A 95 5.88 -1.36 -7.82
N LYS A 96 5.26 -2.51 -7.50
CA LYS A 96 5.89 -3.83 -7.61
C LYS A 96 6.29 -4.13 -9.05
N ALA A 97 5.41 -3.86 -10.02
CA ALA A 97 5.69 -4.03 -11.44
C ALA A 97 6.89 -3.19 -11.89
N TRP A 98 7.01 -1.95 -11.41
CA TRP A 98 8.15 -1.08 -11.71
C TRP A 98 9.47 -1.66 -11.21
N PHE A 99 9.56 -2.07 -9.95
CA PHE A 99 10.79 -2.66 -9.41
C PHE A 99 11.13 -4.02 -10.02
N GLN A 100 10.11 -4.79 -10.40
CA GLN A 100 10.30 -6.05 -11.12
C GLN A 100 10.87 -5.80 -12.52
N ALA A 101 10.35 -4.81 -13.24
CA ALA A 101 10.89 -4.37 -14.53
C ALA A 101 12.33 -3.86 -14.39
N ASP A 102 12.63 -3.03 -13.39
CA ASP A 102 14.00 -2.56 -13.10
C ASP A 102 14.96 -3.73 -12.91
N LYS A 103 14.58 -4.71 -12.09
CA LYS A 103 15.40 -5.91 -11.87
C LYS A 103 15.62 -6.70 -13.16
N TYR A 104 14.57 -7.00 -13.91
CA TYR A 104 14.68 -7.82 -15.13
C TYR A 104 15.48 -7.13 -16.22
N VAL A 105 15.24 -5.84 -16.46
CA VAL A 105 16.00 -5.07 -17.45
C VAL A 105 17.48 -5.05 -17.07
N ARG A 106 17.83 -4.81 -15.80
CA ARG A 106 19.23 -4.85 -15.35
C ARG A 106 19.88 -6.21 -15.55
N GLU A 107 19.19 -7.30 -15.24
CA GLU A 107 19.74 -8.65 -15.47
C GLU A 107 19.95 -8.95 -16.96
N VAL A 108 19.03 -8.54 -17.83
CA VAL A 108 19.17 -8.68 -19.29
C VAL A 108 20.34 -7.83 -19.80
N LEU A 109 20.46 -6.59 -19.34
CA LEU A 109 21.53 -5.69 -19.76
C LEU A 109 22.92 -6.20 -19.40
N LYS A 110 23.08 -6.95 -18.30
CA LYS A 110 24.36 -7.59 -17.94
C LYS A 110 24.82 -8.63 -18.97
N GLN A 111 23.92 -9.18 -19.77
CA GLN A 111 24.24 -10.15 -20.82
C GLN A 111 24.67 -9.47 -22.13
N LEU A 112 24.52 -8.16 -22.24
CA LEU A 112 24.92 -7.43 -23.44
C LEU A 112 26.44 -7.26 -23.49
N PRO A 113 27.06 -7.43 -24.68
CA PRO A 113 28.50 -7.24 -24.86
C PRO A 113 28.96 -5.78 -24.76
N GLN A 114 28.03 -4.81 -24.80
CA GLN A 114 28.31 -3.38 -24.72
C GLN A 114 27.53 -2.71 -23.58
N SER A 115 28.16 -1.75 -22.90
CA SER A 115 27.51 -0.96 -21.86
C SER A 115 26.48 0.00 -22.45
N VAL A 116 25.26 -0.02 -21.94
CA VAL A 116 24.18 0.89 -22.33
C VAL A 116 24.18 2.13 -21.43
N GLU A 117 23.93 3.31 -22.01
CA GLU A 117 23.85 4.55 -21.25
C GLU A 117 22.68 4.56 -20.25
N LEU A 118 22.92 5.14 -19.06
CA LEU A 118 21.95 5.16 -17.94
C LEU A 118 20.59 5.76 -18.31
N ARG A 119 20.57 6.80 -19.17
CA ARG A 119 19.32 7.43 -19.63
C ARG A 119 18.45 6.45 -20.43
N PHE A 120 19.10 5.62 -21.24
CA PHE A 120 18.42 4.61 -22.05
C PHE A 120 17.91 3.46 -21.19
N ILE A 121 18.67 3.09 -20.15
CA ILE A 121 18.25 2.09 -19.15
C ILE A 121 16.96 2.53 -18.44
N ASN A 122 16.92 3.77 -17.93
CA ASN A 122 15.73 4.29 -17.23
C ASN A 122 14.49 4.33 -18.13
N ARG A 123 14.67 4.63 -19.43
CA ARG A 123 13.58 4.59 -20.40
C ARG A 123 13.08 3.17 -20.64
N ILE A 124 13.97 2.21 -20.89
CA ILE A 124 13.60 0.80 -21.07
C ILE A 124 12.84 0.28 -19.84
N ILE A 125 13.27 0.65 -18.63
CA ILE A 125 12.59 0.27 -17.39
C ILE A 125 11.18 0.85 -17.35
N ALA A 126 11.01 2.14 -17.66
CA ALA A 126 9.70 2.79 -17.66
C ALA A 126 8.76 2.13 -18.69
N ASP A 127 9.25 1.88 -19.91
CA ASP A 127 8.49 1.24 -20.99
C ASP A 127 8.11 -0.21 -20.61
N THR A 128 9.03 -0.95 -20.00
CA THR A 128 8.79 -2.33 -19.53
C THR A 128 7.81 -2.37 -18.36
N ALA A 129 7.92 -1.43 -17.43
CA ALA A 129 7.00 -1.29 -16.31
C ALA A 129 5.58 -0.99 -16.80
N GLN A 130 5.42 -0.11 -17.80
CA GLN A 130 4.13 0.26 -18.37
C GLN A 130 3.36 -0.95 -18.93
N PHE A 131 4.05 -1.96 -19.47
CA PHE A 131 3.42 -3.20 -19.92
C PHE A 131 2.75 -3.98 -18.79
N SER A 132 3.34 -3.94 -17.59
CA SER A 132 2.90 -4.70 -16.42
C SER A 132 2.02 -3.90 -15.46
N GLN A 133 1.89 -2.59 -15.66
CA GLN A 133 1.03 -1.72 -14.88
C GLN A 133 -0.45 -1.90 -15.24
N ILE A 134 -1.30 -1.91 -14.22
CA ILE A 134 -2.75 -2.04 -14.36
C ILE A 134 -3.38 -0.65 -14.45
N ASN A 135 -2.94 0.28 -13.61
CA ASN A 135 -3.42 1.66 -13.63
C ASN A 135 -2.45 2.51 -14.45
N ARG A 136 -2.77 2.69 -15.74
CA ARG A 136 -1.99 3.60 -16.58
C ARG A 136 -2.18 5.03 -16.05
N PRO A 137 -1.10 5.82 -15.92
CA PRO A 137 -1.26 7.25 -15.69
C PRO A 137 -2.09 7.81 -16.85
N VAL A 138 -3.19 8.48 -16.52
CA VAL A 138 -4.00 9.19 -17.51
C VAL A 138 -3.09 10.27 -18.10
N GLU A 139 -2.90 10.24 -19.42
CA GLU A 139 -2.24 11.34 -20.13
C GLU A 139 -3.06 12.61 -19.84
N VAL A 140 -2.46 13.52 -19.09
CA VAL A 140 -3.03 14.86 -18.90
C VAL A 140 -2.75 15.59 -20.20
N GLU A 141 -3.76 15.68 -21.07
CA GLU A 141 -3.79 16.63 -22.19
C GLU A 141 -3.67 18.08 -21.70
#